data_AF-A0A095XJ00-F1
#
_entry.id   AF-A0A095XJ00-F1
#
_cell.length_a   1.000
_cell.length_b   1.000
_cell.length_c   1.000
_cell.angle_alpha   90.00
_cell.angle_beta   90.00
_cell.angle_gamma   90.00
#
_symmetry.space_group_name_H-M   'P 1'
#
loop_
_entity.id
_entity.type
_entity.pdbx_description
1 polymer ?
#
loop_
_entity_poly.entity_id
_entity_poly.type
_entity_poly.pdbx_seq_one_letter_code
_entity_poly.pdbx_strand_id
1 'polypeptide(L)'
;MKKKLLIGFGALFILSGIIHIPKDISVGLLTVLIGVLLIFWGLKVRVNQKSESNAIKPQTPSADDNIATINDKAVKLKSESQQGENISIEQQSNKPKRYTKIFSFNVVGIPYDNPDGTSRRKILNQLVDDARETSCKTDFYCGYSNKDIIDDYSSLSDKIYELEDISISDIELEPFEYEGSPAFYVITEFGCVGCMPAKDVQSFLKYSNAGEIQNINAYITGGKYKFVDLEEDDNSYDMKEVIVTGEDEYGVEVLVELSMPVR
;
A
#
# COMPACT_ATOMS: atom_id res chain seq x y z
N MET A 1 17.39 19.13 -25.59
CA MET A 1 17.47 19.03 -27.08
C MET A 1 16.82 17.78 -27.70
N LYS A 2 16.56 16.68 -26.95
CA LYS A 2 16.12 15.39 -27.54
C LYS A 2 14.66 15.34 -28.06
N LYS A 3 13.77 16.23 -27.60
CA LYS A 3 12.32 16.19 -27.92
C LYS A 3 11.96 16.56 -29.35
N LYS A 4 12.47 17.70 -29.84
CA LYS A 4 12.20 18.18 -31.21
C LYS A 4 12.73 17.17 -32.25
N LEU A 5 13.82 16.49 -31.89
CA LEU A 5 14.41 15.42 -32.68
C LEU A 5 13.47 14.20 -32.79
N LEU A 6 12.92 13.72 -31.66
CA LEU A 6 12.04 12.54 -31.64
C LEU A 6 10.75 12.75 -32.44
N ILE A 7 10.14 13.94 -32.30
CA ILE A 7 8.93 14.32 -33.06
C ILE A 7 9.27 14.46 -34.55
N GLY A 8 10.43 15.05 -34.88
CA GLY A 8 10.91 15.17 -36.25
C GLY A 8 11.12 13.81 -36.92
N PHE A 9 11.74 12.86 -36.22
CA PHE A 9 11.89 11.49 -36.71
C PHE A 9 10.55 10.79 -36.90
N GLY A 10 9.64 10.88 -35.93
CA GLY A 10 8.31 10.26 -36.03
C GLY A 10 7.53 10.72 -37.28
N ALA A 11 7.54 12.02 -37.58
CA ALA A 11 6.92 12.55 -38.79
C ALA A 11 7.56 12.03 -40.09
N LEU A 12 8.89 11.84 -40.08
CA LEU A 12 9.65 11.33 -41.23
C LEU A 12 9.34 9.85 -41.51
N PHE A 13 9.15 9.04 -40.46
CA PHE A 13 8.71 7.65 -40.59
C PHE A 13 7.28 7.53 -41.14
N ILE A 14 6.35 8.40 -40.72
CA ILE A 14 4.98 8.42 -41.26
C ILE A 14 5.00 8.73 -42.76
N LEU A 15 5.73 9.77 -43.18
CA LEU A 15 5.85 10.14 -44.59
C LEU A 15 6.49 9.02 -45.43
N SER A 16 7.54 8.38 -44.92
CA SER A 16 8.19 7.24 -45.59
C SER A 16 7.23 6.05 -45.73
N GLY A 17 6.46 5.74 -44.68
CA GLY A 17 5.49 4.65 -44.69
C GLY A 17 4.39 4.85 -45.74
N ILE A 18 3.83 6.06 -45.85
CA ILE A 18 2.80 6.39 -46.84
C ILE A 18 3.30 6.17 -48.27
N ILE A 19 4.57 6.49 -48.56
CA ILE A 19 5.19 6.27 -49.88
C ILE A 19 5.35 4.78 -50.20
N HIS A 20 5.50 3.91 -49.19
CA HIS A 20 5.71 2.48 -49.36
C HIS A 20 4.42 1.65 -49.49
N ILE A 21 3.27 2.16 -49.04
CA ILE A 21 1.97 1.45 -49.10
C ILE A 21 1.63 0.91 -50.51
N PRO A 22 1.86 1.63 -51.63
CA PRO A 22 1.56 1.12 -52.96
C PRO A 22 2.46 -0.05 -53.40
N LYS A 23 3.64 -0.19 -52.79
CA LYS A 23 4.63 -1.23 -53.12
C LYS A 23 4.49 -2.45 -52.21
N ASP A 24 4.27 -2.20 -50.92
CA ASP A 24 4.06 -3.22 -49.91
C ASP A 24 3.25 -2.61 -48.75
N ILE A 25 1.98 -3.01 -48.66
CA ILE A 25 1.03 -2.50 -47.67
C ILE A 25 1.51 -2.84 -46.25
N SER A 26 2.08 -4.02 -46.04
CA SER A 26 2.48 -4.50 -44.71
C SER A 26 3.64 -3.68 -44.17
N VAL A 27 4.66 -3.44 -45.00
CA VAL A 27 5.82 -2.61 -44.65
C VAL A 27 5.43 -1.15 -44.47
N GLY A 28 4.54 -0.63 -45.33
CA GLY A 28 4.02 0.73 -45.24
C GLY A 28 3.29 0.99 -43.90
N LEU A 29 2.36 0.12 -43.52
CA LEU A 29 1.60 0.23 -42.28
C LEU A 29 2.48 0.12 -41.02
N LEU A 30 3.42 -0.82 -41.00
CA LEU A 30 4.35 -0.99 -39.89
C LEU A 30 5.21 0.27 -39.67
N THR A 31 5.67 0.88 -40.76
CA THR A 31 6.49 2.11 -40.71
C THR A 31 5.69 3.29 -40.17
N VAL A 32 4.41 3.42 -40.55
CA VAL A 32 3.51 4.45 -40.01
C VAL A 32 3.28 4.25 -38.51
N LEU A 33 3.04 3.02 -38.06
CA LEU A 33 2.84 2.71 -36.63
C LEU A 33 4.05 3.07 -35.77
N ILE A 34 5.26 2.76 -36.24
CA ILE A 34 6.51 3.15 -35.56
C ILE A 34 6.60 4.69 -35.43
N GLY A 35 6.26 5.42 -36.50
CA GLY A 35 6.25 6.88 -36.47
C GLY A 35 5.27 7.47 -35.45
N VAL A 36 4.06 6.90 -35.35
CA VAL A 36 3.04 7.30 -34.35
C VAL A 36 3.52 7.06 -32.92
N LEU A 37 4.13 5.90 -32.65
CA LEU A 37 4.68 5.56 -31.34
C LEU A 37 5.80 6.53 -30.91
N LEU A 38 6.69 6.92 -31.83
CA LEU A 38 7.74 7.91 -31.57
C LEU A 38 7.17 9.29 -31.20
N ILE A 39 6.12 9.74 -31.89
CA ILE A 39 5.45 11.00 -31.55
C ILE A 39 4.80 10.90 -30.17
N PHE A 40 4.10 9.80 -29.88
CA PHE A 40 3.45 9.57 -28.60
C PHE A 40 4.44 9.58 -27.43
N TRP A 41 5.58 8.89 -27.56
CA TRP A 41 6.66 8.91 -26.56
C TRP A 41 7.26 10.31 -26.39
N GLY A 42 7.48 11.05 -27.50
CA GLY A 42 7.97 12.44 -27.44
C GLY A 42 7.02 13.41 -26.73
N LEU A 43 5.71 13.11 -26.74
CA LEU A 43 4.68 13.88 -26.02
C LEU A 43 4.59 13.49 -24.54
N LYS A 44 4.68 12.20 -24.20
CA LYS A 44 4.59 11.70 -22.81
C LYS A 44 5.67 12.28 -21.88
N VAL A 45 6.88 12.54 -22.41
CA VAL A 45 7.97 13.20 -21.66
C VAL A 45 7.61 14.62 -21.17
N ARG A 46 6.59 15.28 -21.73
CA ARG A 46 6.16 16.63 -21.33
C ARG A 46 5.51 16.68 -19.94
N VAL A 47 4.93 15.58 -19.47
CA VAL A 47 4.14 15.58 -18.22
C VAL A 47 5.05 15.62 -16.99
N ASN A 48 6.28 15.15 -17.09
CA ASN A 48 7.17 14.99 -15.93
C ASN A 48 8.14 16.17 -15.67
N GLN A 49 8.19 17.20 -16.53
CA GLN A 49 9.18 18.29 -16.39
C GLN A 49 8.62 19.64 -15.87
N LYS A 50 7.33 19.71 -15.53
CA LYS A 50 6.70 20.97 -15.09
C LYS A 50 6.77 21.18 -13.56
N SER A 51 7.32 20.24 -12.79
CA SER A 51 7.38 20.29 -11.32
C SER A 51 8.73 20.74 -10.72
N GLU A 52 9.79 20.93 -11.52
CA GLU A 52 11.15 21.17 -10.99
C GLU A 52 11.57 22.65 -10.83
N SER A 53 10.65 23.62 -10.94
CA SER A 53 11.00 25.03 -10.75
C SER A 53 10.21 25.64 -9.60
N ASN A 54 10.53 25.24 -8.37
CA ASN A 54 10.43 26.05 -7.13
C ASN A 54 10.89 25.21 -5.93
N ALA A 55 12.21 25.11 -5.70
CA ALA A 55 12.75 24.58 -4.45
C ALA A 55 13.63 25.66 -3.79
N ILE A 56 13.13 26.15 -2.65
CA ILE A 56 13.79 27.08 -1.73
C ILE A 56 14.86 26.29 -0.95
N LYS A 57 16.08 26.81 -0.89
CA LYS A 57 17.18 26.28 -0.07
C LYS A 57 16.87 26.42 1.43
N PRO A 58 16.98 25.37 2.26
CA PRO A 58 17.07 25.52 3.71
C PRO A 58 18.52 25.77 4.14
N GLN A 59 18.67 26.75 5.02
CA GLN A 59 19.91 27.07 5.73
C GLN A 59 20.13 26.12 6.91
N THR A 60 21.40 25.76 7.11
CA THR A 60 21.96 25.05 8.27
C THR A 60 21.99 25.94 9.52
N PRO A 61 21.76 25.37 10.70
CA PRO A 61 22.71 25.54 11.82
C PRO A 61 22.99 24.17 12.49
N SER A 62 24.26 23.76 12.61
CA SER A 62 25.23 24.07 13.68
C SER A 62 24.99 23.26 14.95
N ALA A 63 26.05 22.52 15.33
CA ALA A 63 26.19 21.64 16.47
C ALA A 63 26.10 22.36 17.82
N ASP A 64 25.79 21.62 18.88
CA ASP A 64 26.65 21.60 20.08
C ASP A 64 26.37 20.37 20.97
N ASP A 65 27.47 19.93 21.56
CA ASP A 65 27.69 18.75 22.42
C ASP A 65 26.88 18.76 23.73
N ASN A 66 26.68 17.58 24.34
CA ASN A 66 27.11 17.29 25.73
C ASN A 66 26.81 15.85 26.19
N ILE A 67 27.89 15.07 26.21
CA ILE A 67 28.40 14.14 27.24
C ILE A 67 27.56 13.95 28.53
N ALA A 68 27.27 12.70 28.90
CA ALA A 68 27.49 12.17 30.26
C ALA A 68 27.37 10.63 30.34
N THR A 69 28.54 10.00 30.42
CA THR A 69 28.81 8.61 30.83
C THR A 69 28.55 8.42 32.33
N ILE A 70 27.87 7.35 32.76
CA ILE A 70 27.94 6.86 34.16
C ILE A 70 28.21 5.35 34.21
N ASN A 71 29.22 5.05 35.02
CA ASN A 71 29.97 3.82 35.20
C ASN A 71 29.22 2.61 35.79
N ASP A 72 29.69 1.46 35.31
CA ASP A 72 30.07 0.23 36.04
C ASP A 72 29.94 0.21 37.57
N LYS A 73 29.28 -0.85 38.05
CA LYS A 73 29.70 -1.52 39.29
C LYS A 73 29.48 -3.03 39.22
N ALA A 74 30.55 -3.72 38.86
CA ALA A 74 30.74 -5.14 39.10
C ALA A 74 30.85 -5.40 40.62
N VAL A 75 30.04 -6.33 41.14
CA VAL A 75 30.31 -6.99 42.42
C VAL A 75 30.56 -8.47 42.14
N LYS A 76 31.81 -8.86 42.41
CA LYS A 76 32.36 -10.20 42.27
C LYS A 76 32.38 -10.82 43.66
N LEU A 77 31.64 -11.91 43.87
CA LEU A 77 31.76 -12.78 45.04
C LEU A 77 31.88 -14.24 44.55
N LYS A 78 33.12 -14.74 44.59
CA LYS A 78 33.48 -16.16 44.84
C LYS A 78 33.02 -16.48 46.27
N SER A 79 32.72 -17.70 46.73
CA SER A 79 32.88 -19.11 46.32
C SER A 79 32.06 -19.89 47.38
N GLU A 80 31.51 -21.08 47.16
CA GLU A 80 32.18 -22.39 47.25
C GLU A 80 31.14 -23.47 46.99
N SER A 81 31.63 -24.61 46.50
CA SER A 81 30.86 -25.79 46.13
C SER A 81 30.40 -26.59 47.35
N GLN A 82 29.17 -27.11 47.30
CA GLN A 82 28.90 -28.44 47.85
C GLN A 82 27.98 -29.23 46.93
N GLN A 83 28.38 -30.49 46.82
CA GLN A 83 27.93 -31.57 45.97
C GLN A 83 26.72 -32.25 46.63
N GLY A 84 25.60 -32.39 45.91
CA GLY A 84 24.45 -33.11 46.44
C GLY A 84 23.24 -33.13 45.49
N GLU A 85 22.89 -34.34 45.05
CA GLU A 85 21.61 -34.75 44.47
C GLU A 85 21.18 -34.15 43.12
N ASN A 86 21.38 -34.97 42.09
CA ASN A 86 20.85 -34.81 40.74
C ASN A 86 19.34 -35.12 40.74
N ILE A 87 18.54 -34.18 41.26
CA ILE A 87 17.10 -34.13 41.00
C ILE A 87 16.95 -33.40 39.68
N SER A 88 16.62 -34.12 38.61
CA SER A 88 16.21 -33.53 37.34
C SER A 88 14.86 -32.84 37.55
N ILE A 89 14.91 -31.62 38.08
CA ILE A 89 13.79 -30.68 38.05
C ILE A 89 13.71 -30.28 36.59
N GLU A 90 12.76 -30.86 35.85
CA GLU A 90 12.24 -30.23 34.64
C GLU A 90 11.92 -28.78 35.02
N GLN A 91 12.80 -27.86 34.64
CA GLN A 91 12.51 -26.45 34.67
C GLN A 91 11.37 -26.23 33.67
N GLN A 92 10.14 -26.44 34.13
CA GLN A 92 8.96 -25.89 33.51
C GLN A 92 9.23 -24.41 33.39
N SER A 93 9.59 -24.04 32.17
CA SER A 93 9.77 -22.66 31.74
C SER A 93 8.48 -21.93 32.06
N ASN A 94 8.43 -21.27 33.22
CA ASN A 94 7.37 -20.34 33.61
C ASN A 94 7.50 -19.10 32.71
N LYS A 95 7.28 -19.27 31.40
CA LYS A 95 7.08 -18.15 30.50
C LYS A 95 5.82 -17.44 30.99
N PRO A 96 5.88 -16.12 31.26
CA PRO A 96 4.71 -15.37 31.67
C PRO A 96 3.62 -15.57 30.62
N LYS A 97 2.39 -15.83 31.07
CA LYS A 97 1.24 -15.95 30.16
C LYS A 97 1.12 -14.65 29.36
N ARG A 98 0.94 -14.79 28.05
CA ARG A 98 0.77 -13.68 27.11
C ARG A 98 -0.58 -13.81 26.41
N TYR A 99 -1.20 -12.69 26.07
CA TYR A 99 -2.43 -12.63 25.28
C TYR A 99 -2.22 -11.76 24.04
N THR A 100 -2.92 -12.05 22.95
CA THR A 100 -2.84 -11.27 21.72
C THR A 100 -3.81 -10.10 21.76
N LYS A 101 -3.33 -8.90 21.44
CA LYS A 101 -4.13 -7.72 21.21
C LYS A 101 -3.99 -7.30 19.76
N ILE A 102 -5.13 -7.16 19.08
CA ILE A 102 -5.20 -6.68 17.70
C ILE A 102 -5.48 -5.17 17.72
N PHE A 103 -4.74 -4.43 16.92
CA PHE A 103 -4.90 -3.00 16.72
C PHE A 103 -5.04 -2.73 15.22
N SER A 104 -6.15 -2.14 14.78
CA SER A 104 -6.36 -1.80 13.37
C SER A 104 -6.56 -0.30 13.15
N PHE A 105 -6.15 0.18 11.98
CA PHE A 105 -6.39 1.57 11.56
C PHE A 105 -6.37 1.70 10.02
N ASN A 106 -7.14 2.68 9.53
CA ASN A 106 -7.10 3.07 8.12
C ASN A 106 -5.98 4.09 7.88
N VAL A 107 -5.15 3.83 6.87
CA VAL A 107 -4.05 4.71 6.48
C VAL A 107 -4.58 6.03 5.96
N VAL A 108 -3.99 7.13 6.42
CA VAL A 108 -4.35 8.49 6.01
C VAL A 108 -3.26 9.14 5.16
N GLY A 109 -3.65 10.19 4.43
CA GLY A 109 -2.73 10.99 3.65
C GLY A 109 -2.30 10.36 2.32
N ILE A 110 -3.02 9.35 1.85
CA ILE A 110 -2.87 8.71 0.53
C ILE A 110 -2.98 9.71 -0.65
N PRO A 111 -3.85 10.75 -0.62
CA PRO A 111 -3.93 11.72 -1.72
C PRO A 111 -2.72 12.65 -1.87
N TYR A 112 -1.81 12.67 -0.90
CA TYR A 112 -0.63 13.56 -0.89
C TYR A 112 0.62 12.87 -1.43
N ASP A 113 1.63 13.66 -1.78
CA ASP A 113 2.95 13.16 -2.14
C ASP A 113 3.83 12.93 -0.90
N ASN A 114 4.83 12.06 -1.04
CA ASN A 114 5.87 11.82 -0.06
C ASN A 114 6.89 12.97 -0.03
N PRO A 115 7.71 13.09 1.04
CA PRO A 115 8.75 14.12 1.15
C PRO A 115 9.78 14.12 0.01
N ASP A 116 10.02 12.95 -0.60
CA ASP A 116 10.93 12.77 -1.74
C ASP A 116 10.27 13.11 -3.10
N GLY A 117 9.00 13.51 -3.10
CA GLY A 117 8.21 13.84 -4.29
C GLY A 117 7.56 12.65 -4.98
N THR A 118 7.68 11.43 -4.44
CA THR A 118 6.94 10.26 -4.95
C THR A 118 5.46 10.36 -4.58
N SER A 119 4.57 9.86 -5.45
CA SER A 119 3.13 9.95 -5.22
C SER A 119 2.62 8.72 -4.49
N ARG A 120 2.08 8.90 -3.29
CA ARG A 120 1.50 7.81 -2.48
C ARG A 120 0.36 7.11 -3.20
N ARG A 121 -0.49 7.87 -3.90
CA ARG A 121 -1.55 7.33 -4.75
C ARG A 121 -1.02 6.43 -5.89
N LYS A 122 0.12 6.79 -6.50
CA LYS A 122 0.74 5.93 -7.51
C LYS A 122 1.29 4.64 -6.92
N ILE A 123 1.90 4.73 -5.73
CA ILE A 123 2.36 3.56 -4.97
C ILE A 123 1.18 2.64 -4.64
N LEU A 124 0.06 3.19 -4.14
CA LEU A 124 -1.15 2.42 -3.89
C LEU A 124 -1.70 1.76 -5.15
N ASN A 125 -1.76 2.48 -6.27
CA ASN A 125 -2.22 1.89 -7.52
C ASN A 125 -1.30 0.76 -8.00
N GLN A 126 0.01 0.88 -7.76
CA GLN A 126 0.95 -0.19 -8.08
C GLN A 126 0.73 -1.43 -7.19
N LEU A 127 0.44 -1.24 -5.90
CA LEU A 127 0.02 -2.33 -5.00
C LEU A 127 -1.27 -3.00 -5.49
N VAL A 128 -2.25 -2.22 -5.94
CA VAL A 128 -3.52 -2.71 -6.50
C VAL A 128 -3.29 -3.51 -7.78
N ASP A 129 -2.42 -3.03 -8.67
CA ASP A 129 -2.10 -3.71 -9.92
C ASP A 129 -1.32 -5.02 -9.66
N ASP A 130 -0.36 -5.01 -8.74
CA ASP A 130 0.39 -6.20 -8.33
C ASP A 130 -0.53 -7.23 -7.64
N ALA A 131 -1.41 -6.76 -6.74
CA ALA A 131 -2.47 -7.57 -6.15
C ALA A 131 -3.34 -8.25 -7.20
N ARG A 132 -3.75 -7.54 -8.25
CA ARG A 132 -4.54 -8.12 -9.36
C ARG A 132 -3.77 -9.15 -10.16
N GLU A 133 -2.48 -8.94 -10.37
CA GLU A 133 -1.62 -9.88 -11.12
C GLU A 133 -1.31 -11.15 -10.32
N THR A 134 -1.04 -11.01 -9.03
CA THR A 134 -0.70 -12.11 -8.11
C THR A 134 -1.94 -12.91 -7.66
N SER A 135 -3.11 -12.27 -7.60
CA SER A 135 -4.41 -12.91 -7.36
C SER A 135 -4.82 -13.73 -8.58
N CYS A 136 -4.12 -14.85 -8.81
CA CYS A 136 -4.36 -15.87 -9.83
C CYS A 136 -5.68 -16.65 -9.64
N LYS A 137 -6.77 -15.98 -9.26
CA LYS A 137 -8.11 -16.55 -9.20
C LYS A 137 -9.01 -15.75 -10.13
N THR A 138 -9.48 -16.45 -11.14
CA THR A 138 -10.08 -16.00 -12.40
C THR A 138 -11.37 -15.20 -12.31
N ASP A 139 -11.80 -14.77 -11.13
CA ASP A 139 -13.11 -14.19 -10.93
C ASP A 139 -13.01 -13.02 -9.95
N PHE A 140 -12.92 -11.80 -10.52
CA PHE A 140 -13.17 -10.57 -9.79
C PHE A 140 -14.45 -10.70 -8.95
N TYR A 141 -14.50 -10.04 -7.79
CA TYR A 141 -15.57 -10.24 -6.79
C TYR A 141 -15.51 -11.64 -6.16
N CYS A 142 -14.32 -12.12 -5.80
CA CYS A 142 -14.11 -13.35 -5.04
C CYS A 142 -14.71 -14.65 -5.64
N GLY A 143 -14.94 -14.72 -6.95
CA GLY A 143 -15.64 -15.88 -7.54
C GLY A 143 -17.15 -15.73 -7.69
N TYR A 144 -17.75 -14.67 -7.14
CA TYR A 144 -19.20 -14.53 -7.14
C TYR A 144 -19.72 -14.08 -8.50
N SER A 145 -20.58 -14.89 -9.10
CA SER A 145 -21.41 -14.46 -10.22
C SER A 145 -22.45 -13.45 -9.74
N ASN A 146 -23.01 -12.66 -10.65
CA ASN A 146 -24.11 -11.74 -10.31
C ASN A 146 -25.29 -12.47 -9.64
N LYS A 147 -25.51 -13.74 -10.00
CA LYS A 147 -26.56 -14.55 -9.39
C LYS A 147 -26.22 -14.87 -7.94
N ASP A 148 -24.99 -15.29 -7.67
CA ASP A 148 -24.55 -15.61 -6.30
C ASP A 148 -24.62 -14.35 -5.42
N ILE A 149 -24.28 -13.18 -5.96
CA ILE A 149 -24.44 -11.90 -5.25
C ILE A 149 -25.89 -11.64 -4.86
N ILE A 150 -26.84 -11.85 -5.76
CA ILE A 150 -28.28 -11.67 -5.48
C ILE A 150 -28.76 -12.69 -4.44
N ASP A 151 -28.40 -13.96 -4.63
CA ASP A 151 -28.88 -15.07 -3.80
C ASP A 151 -28.31 -15.01 -2.37
N ASP A 152 -27.02 -14.66 -2.22
CA ASP A 152 -26.31 -14.71 -0.94
C ASP A 152 -26.30 -13.37 -0.19
N TYR A 153 -26.41 -12.24 -0.88
CA TYR A 153 -26.35 -10.88 -0.30
C TYR A 153 -27.69 -10.15 -0.46
N SER A 154 -28.72 -10.75 0.13
CA SER A 154 -30.11 -10.24 0.14
C SER A 154 -30.31 -8.91 0.89
N SER A 155 -29.29 -8.39 1.58
CA SER A 155 -29.31 -7.03 2.13
C SER A 155 -29.09 -6.03 1.01
N LEU A 156 -30.16 -5.32 0.63
CA LEU A 156 -30.05 -4.11 -0.16
C LEU A 156 -28.98 -3.21 0.47
N SER A 157 -27.99 -2.81 -0.33
CA SER A 157 -26.81 -1.99 0.00
C SER A 157 -25.50 -2.66 0.43
N ASP A 158 -25.42 -3.99 0.57
CA ASP A 158 -24.13 -4.64 0.85
C ASP A 158 -23.19 -4.54 -0.36
N LYS A 159 -22.02 -3.93 -0.15
CA LYS A 159 -21.00 -3.76 -1.18
C LYS A 159 -20.04 -4.95 -1.17
N ILE A 160 -19.91 -5.59 -2.32
CA ILE A 160 -18.93 -6.65 -2.57
C ILE A 160 -17.82 -6.05 -3.43
N TYR A 161 -16.64 -5.90 -2.85
CA TYR A 161 -15.50 -5.28 -3.54
C TYR A 161 -14.80 -6.26 -4.49
N GLU A 162 -14.23 -5.70 -5.56
CA GLU A 162 -13.44 -6.43 -6.56
C GLU A 162 -12.21 -7.08 -5.92
N LEU A 163 -11.61 -6.38 -4.95
CA LEU A 163 -10.39 -6.74 -4.25
C LEU A 163 -10.67 -6.78 -2.75
N GLU A 164 -11.42 -7.78 -2.31
CA GLU A 164 -11.69 -8.03 -0.89
C GLU A 164 -10.58 -8.92 -0.29
N ASP A 165 -10.20 -8.64 0.96
CA ASP A 165 -9.21 -9.39 1.76
C ASP A 165 -7.84 -9.60 1.11
N ILE A 166 -7.45 -8.74 0.16
CA ILE A 166 -6.12 -8.84 -0.44
C ILE A 166 -5.08 -8.26 0.51
N SER A 167 -4.27 -9.16 1.06
CA SER A 167 -3.14 -8.82 1.92
C SER A 167 -2.01 -8.18 1.12
N ILE A 168 -1.48 -7.07 1.63
CA ILE A 168 -0.25 -6.45 1.17
C ILE A 168 0.91 -7.07 1.95
N SER A 169 1.91 -7.58 1.23
CA SER A 169 3.11 -8.15 1.83
C SER A 169 4.09 -7.05 2.25
N ASP A 170 4.99 -7.37 3.18
CA ASP A 170 6.15 -6.55 3.56
C ASP A 170 5.79 -5.10 3.96
N ILE A 171 4.91 -4.98 4.95
CA ILE A 171 4.51 -3.70 5.54
C ILE A 171 5.33 -3.39 6.79
N GLU A 172 5.81 -2.16 6.87
CA GLU A 172 6.52 -1.63 8.03
C GLU A 172 5.91 -0.32 8.52
N LEU A 173 6.04 -0.08 9.84
CA LEU A 173 5.70 1.19 10.46
C LEU A 173 6.98 1.96 10.81
N GLU A 174 7.32 2.96 10.02
CA GLU A 174 8.52 3.76 10.21
C GLU A 174 8.20 5.00 11.08
N PRO A 175 8.81 5.13 12.28
CA PRO A 175 8.55 6.27 13.15
C PRO A 175 9.17 7.56 12.58
N PHE A 176 8.46 8.67 12.70
CA PHE A 176 8.97 10.01 12.41
C PHE A 176 8.35 11.06 13.35
N GLU A 177 8.83 12.30 13.29
CA GLU A 177 8.29 13.42 14.06
C GLU A 177 7.51 14.37 13.15
N TYR A 178 6.28 14.70 13.55
CA TYR A 178 5.43 15.68 12.87
C TYR A 178 4.98 16.75 13.87
N GLU A 179 5.41 17.99 13.64
CA GLU A 179 5.07 19.14 14.50
C GLU A 179 5.34 18.89 15.99
N GLY A 180 6.46 18.24 16.33
CA GLY A 180 6.82 17.93 17.71
C GLY A 180 6.10 16.72 18.31
N SER A 181 5.30 16.00 17.52
CA SER A 181 4.56 14.81 17.96
C SER A 181 5.05 13.54 17.24
N PRO A 182 5.04 12.37 17.91
CA PRO A 182 5.36 11.12 17.25
C PRO A 182 4.33 10.79 16.18
N ALA A 183 4.79 10.24 15.07
CA ALA A 183 3.98 9.78 13.95
C ALA A 183 4.61 8.54 13.31
N PHE A 184 3.85 7.86 12.44
CA PHE A 184 4.31 6.65 11.76
C PHE A 184 3.94 6.70 10.29
N TYR A 185 4.93 6.51 9.42
CA TYR A 185 4.69 6.18 8.02
C TYR A 185 4.29 4.71 7.90
N VAL A 186 3.47 4.42 6.90
CA VAL A 186 3.17 3.06 6.46
C VAL A 186 3.97 2.82 5.20
N ILE A 187 5.00 1.98 5.33
CA ILE A 187 5.97 1.67 4.28
C ILE A 187 5.61 0.31 3.69
N THR A 188 5.67 0.22 2.37
CA THR A 188 5.52 -1.00 1.57
C THR A 188 6.79 -1.23 0.77
N GLU A 189 6.92 -2.36 0.07
CA GLU A 189 8.04 -2.60 -0.85
C GLU A 189 8.20 -1.53 -1.94
N PHE A 190 7.10 -0.86 -2.33
CA PHE A 190 7.08 0.22 -3.33
C PHE A 190 7.28 1.61 -2.72
N GLY A 191 7.37 1.72 -1.40
CA GLY A 191 7.59 2.95 -0.65
C GLY A 191 6.43 3.32 0.28
N CYS A 192 6.45 4.56 0.77
CA CYS A 192 5.46 5.07 1.71
C CYS A 192 4.11 5.28 1.02
N VAL A 193 3.05 4.64 1.55
CA VAL A 193 1.68 4.74 1.04
C VAL A 193 0.82 5.73 1.86
N GLY A 194 1.28 6.11 3.05
CA GLY A 194 0.61 7.10 3.89
C GLY A 194 1.08 7.05 5.33
N CYS A 195 0.23 7.47 6.25
CA CYS A 195 0.54 7.55 7.67
C CYS A 195 -0.54 6.90 8.55
N MET A 196 -0.15 6.51 9.76
CA MET A 196 -1.10 6.21 10.83
C MET A 196 -1.87 7.49 11.24
N PRO A 197 -3.19 7.44 11.47
CA PRO A 197 -3.94 8.59 11.95
C PRO A 197 -3.45 9.07 13.32
N ALA A 198 -3.34 10.40 13.51
CA ALA A 198 -2.84 10.98 14.76
C ALA A 198 -3.64 10.54 16.01
N LYS A 199 -4.96 10.32 15.87
CA LYS A 199 -5.84 9.80 16.94
C LYS A 199 -5.45 8.40 17.43
N ASP A 200 -4.79 7.62 16.58
CA ASP A 200 -4.47 6.22 16.80
C ASP A 200 -3.04 6.05 17.35
N VAL A 201 -2.13 7.00 17.07
CA VAL A 201 -0.72 6.96 17.49
C VAL A 201 -0.53 6.79 19.00
N GLN A 202 -1.25 7.56 19.83
CA GLN A 202 -1.08 7.48 21.29
C GLN A 202 -1.54 6.12 21.85
N SER A 203 -2.62 5.58 21.29
CA SER A 203 -3.10 4.24 21.65
C SER A 203 -2.09 3.18 21.21
N PHE A 204 -1.58 3.29 19.99
CA PHE A 204 -0.55 2.39 19.48
C PHE A 204 0.70 2.38 20.38
N LEU A 205 1.28 3.55 20.66
CA LEU A 205 2.46 3.70 21.54
C LEU A 205 2.23 3.10 22.93
N LYS A 206 1.04 3.29 23.51
CA LYS A 206 0.69 2.72 24.81
C LYS A 206 0.77 1.18 24.80
N TYR A 207 0.31 0.55 23.73
CA TYR A 207 0.30 -0.91 23.64
C TYR A 207 1.63 -1.48 23.14
N SER A 208 2.28 -0.85 22.16
CA SER A 208 3.58 -1.28 21.64
C SER A 208 4.70 -1.15 22.67
N ASN A 209 4.66 -0.16 23.57
CA ASN A 209 5.61 -0.07 24.69
C ASN A 209 5.37 -1.12 25.78
N ALA A 210 4.17 -1.69 25.85
CA ALA A 210 3.78 -2.66 26.88
C ALA A 210 3.78 -4.11 26.37
N GLY A 211 3.93 -4.31 25.06
CA GLY A 211 3.90 -5.62 24.40
C GLY A 211 5.01 -5.73 23.36
N GLU A 212 5.02 -6.84 22.64
CA GLU A 212 5.92 -7.07 21.50
C GLU A 212 5.08 -7.17 20.23
N ILE A 213 5.44 -6.42 19.20
CA ILE A 213 4.84 -6.56 17.86
C ILE A 213 5.17 -7.96 17.36
N GLN A 214 4.14 -8.76 17.12
CA GLN A 214 4.25 -10.11 16.56
C GLN A 214 4.14 -10.07 15.04
N ASN A 215 3.19 -9.30 14.54
CA ASN A 215 2.91 -9.23 13.12
C ASN A 215 2.30 -7.88 12.74
N ILE A 216 2.54 -7.45 11.50
CA ILE A 216 1.91 -6.30 10.86
C ILE A 216 1.39 -6.76 9.52
N ASN A 217 0.07 -6.82 9.38
CA ASN A 217 -0.60 -7.11 8.12
C ASN A 217 -1.21 -5.81 7.59
N ALA A 218 -1.34 -5.69 6.27
CA ALA A 218 -2.21 -4.66 5.71
C ALA A 218 -3.07 -5.25 4.59
N TYR A 219 -4.18 -4.57 4.31
CA TYR A 219 -5.17 -5.00 3.34
C TYR A 219 -5.56 -3.81 2.47
N ILE A 220 -5.75 -4.07 1.17
CA ILE A 220 -6.36 -3.10 0.27
C ILE A 220 -7.84 -2.96 0.64
N THR A 221 -8.33 -1.72 0.71
CA THR A 221 -9.74 -1.42 0.94
C THR A 221 -10.31 -0.58 -0.20
N GLY A 222 -11.62 -0.60 -0.40
CA GLY A 222 -12.29 0.23 -1.41
C GLY A 222 -12.12 -0.30 -2.84
N GLY A 223 -12.17 0.60 -3.83
CA GLY A 223 -12.12 0.23 -5.24
C GLY A 223 -13.49 -0.06 -5.85
N LYS A 224 -13.50 -0.86 -6.92
CA LYS A 224 -14.75 -1.24 -7.61
C LYS A 224 -15.55 -2.19 -6.75
N TYR A 225 -16.87 -2.05 -6.75
CA TYR A 225 -17.78 -2.94 -6.04
C TYR A 225 -19.07 -3.19 -6.81
N LYS A 226 -19.78 -4.24 -6.40
CA LYS A 226 -21.16 -4.55 -6.79
C LYS A 226 -22.06 -4.55 -5.56
N PHE A 227 -23.33 -4.20 -5.75
CA PHE A 227 -24.38 -4.35 -4.73
C PHE A 227 -25.73 -4.62 -5.40
N VAL A 228 -26.68 -5.14 -4.62
CA VAL A 228 -28.06 -5.38 -5.06
C VAL A 228 -28.90 -4.13 -4.83
N ASP A 229 -29.59 -3.68 -5.89
CA ASP A 229 -30.58 -2.59 -5.86
C ASP A 229 -31.94 -3.09 -6.38
N LEU A 230 -33.01 -2.34 -6.12
CA LEU A 230 -34.35 -2.63 -6.63
C LEU A 230 -34.74 -1.63 -7.71
N GLU A 231 -35.04 -2.13 -8.89
CA GLU A 231 -35.63 -1.35 -9.99
C GLU A 231 -37.09 -1.75 -10.22
N GLU A 232 -37.94 -0.79 -10.59
CA GLU A 232 -39.31 -1.07 -11.03
C GLU A 232 -39.27 -1.84 -12.36
N ASP A 233 -39.98 -2.97 -12.46
CA ASP A 233 -40.14 -3.65 -13.74
C ASP A 233 -41.17 -2.90 -14.59
N ASP A 234 -40.77 -2.40 -15.76
CA ASP A 234 -41.65 -1.69 -16.70
C ASP A 234 -42.96 -2.44 -17.06
N ASN A 235 -43.01 -3.76 -16.86
CA ASN A 235 -44.15 -4.61 -17.20
C ASN A 235 -44.93 -5.14 -15.99
N SER A 236 -44.56 -4.79 -14.76
CA SER A 236 -45.26 -5.26 -13.56
C SER A 236 -45.22 -4.23 -12.42
N TYR A 237 -46.02 -4.42 -11.37
CA TYR A 237 -45.88 -3.64 -10.14
C TYR A 237 -44.85 -4.24 -9.18
N ASP A 238 -44.12 -5.27 -9.61
CA ASP A 238 -43.15 -5.97 -8.79
C ASP A 238 -41.76 -5.31 -8.94
N MET A 239 -41.06 -5.21 -7.81
CA MET A 239 -39.67 -4.74 -7.76
C MET A 239 -38.75 -5.87 -8.20
N LYS A 240 -37.78 -5.56 -9.05
CA LYS A 240 -36.78 -6.52 -9.53
C LYS A 240 -35.40 -6.19 -8.98
N GLU A 241 -34.72 -7.20 -8.46
CA GLU A 241 -33.33 -7.11 -8.03
C GLU A 241 -32.40 -6.95 -9.24
N VAL A 242 -31.54 -5.94 -9.19
CA VAL A 242 -30.52 -5.65 -10.19
C VAL A 242 -29.16 -5.48 -9.53
N ILE A 243 -28.11 -5.87 -10.25
CA ILE A 243 -26.73 -5.63 -9.81
C ILE A 243 -26.27 -4.28 -10.31
N VAL A 244 -25.95 -3.38 -9.37
CA VAL A 244 -25.36 -2.09 -9.65
C VAL A 244 -23.86 -2.14 -9.35
N THR A 245 -23.06 -1.53 -10.21
CA THR A 245 -21.62 -1.37 -10.02
C THR A 245 -21.29 0.04 -9.55
N GLY A 246 -20.42 0.16 -8.55
CA GLY A 246 -19.88 1.43 -8.07
C GLY A 246 -18.36 1.39 -7.93
N GLU A 247 -17.79 2.54 -7.55
CA GLU A 247 -16.35 2.67 -7.30
C GLU A 247 -16.13 3.63 -6.13
N ASP A 248 -15.36 3.17 -5.12
CA ASP A 248 -14.86 3.98 -4.01
C ASP A 248 -13.35 4.22 -4.21
N GLU A 249 -12.78 5.24 -3.56
CA GLU A 249 -11.32 5.43 -3.57
C GLU A 249 -10.61 4.25 -2.89
N TYR A 250 -9.52 3.77 -3.49
CA TYR A 250 -8.65 2.78 -2.85
C TYR A 250 -8.03 3.34 -1.57
N GLY A 251 -7.95 2.48 -0.56
CA GLY A 251 -7.32 2.73 0.72
C GLY A 251 -6.48 1.54 1.18
N VAL A 252 -5.90 1.69 2.37
CA VAL A 252 -5.17 0.62 3.06
C VAL A 252 -5.64 0.58 4.51
N GLU A 253 -5.98 -0.62 5.00
CA GLU A 253 -6.16 -0.89 6.42
C GLU A 253 -4.93 -1.65 6.93
N VAL A 254 -4.39 -1.26 8.07
CA VAL A 254 -3.26 -1.94 8.73
C VAL A 254 -3.77 -2.61 10.00
N LEU A 255 -3.45 -3.89 10.18
CA LEU A 255 -3.62 -4.66 11.41
C LEU A 255 -2.26 -4.94 12.05
N VAL A 256 -2.10 -4.52 13.31
CA VAL A 256 -0.94 -4.85 14.13
C VAL A 256 -1.33 -5.82 15.23
N GLU A 257 -0.66 -6.97 15.27
CA GLU A 257 -0.80 -7.96 16.32
C GLU A 257 0.27 -7.76 17.38
N LEU A 258 -0.15 -7.53 18.62
CA LEU A 258 0.71 -7.31 19.78
C LEU A 258 0.58 -8.48 20.76
N SER A 259 1.71 -9.04 21.17
CA SER A 259 1.77 -10.00 22.28
C SER A 259 1.95 -9.26 23.59
N MET A 260 0.90 -9.26 24.42
CA MET A 260 0.84 -8.53 25.68
C MET A 260 1.07 -9.46 26.89
N PRO A 261 1.79 -9.03 27.93
CA PRO A 261 1.85 -9.79 29.19
C PRO A 261 0.50 -9.78 29.90
N VAL A 262 0.09 -10.92 30.46
CA VAL A 262 -1.07 -10.98 31.36
C VAL A 262 -0.72 -10.26 32.67
N ARG A 263 -1.54 -9.29 33.06
CA ARG A 263 -1.40 -8.54 34.32
C ARG A 263 -2.00 -9.28 35.50
#